data_AF-A0A292SKF1-F1
#
_entry.id   AF-A0A292SKF1-F1
#
_cell.length_a   1.000
_cell.length_b   1.000
_cell.length_c   1.000
_cell.angle_alpha   90.00
_cell.angle_beta   90.00
_cell.angle_gamma   90.00
#
_symmetry.space_group_name_H-M   'P 1'
#
loop_
_entity.id
_entity.type
_entity.pdbx_description
1 polymer ?
#
loop_
_entity_poly.entity_id
_entity_poly.type
_entity_poly.pdbx_seq_one_letter_code
_entity_poly.pdbx_strand_id
1 'polypeptide(L)'
;MLLVVIFGASMFLTQKIMMAANKMQQADPAQEAMQKTLGTMMPVMLTATFLFIPIPAGVLLYLITSNVIQVAQTLIINKQIDMEQESKKNKKTVIDEPLPETKKVEAKEIKNTESEK
;
A
#
# COMPACT_ATOMS: atom_id res chain seq x y z
N MET A 1 -30.10 -7.37 -16.71
CA MET A 1 -29.96 -5.95 -16.35
C MET A 1 -29.61 -5.77 -14.87
N LEU A 2 -30.40 -6.27 -13.90
CA LEU A 2 -30.12 -6.12 -12.46
C LEU A 2 -28.69 -6.57 -12.05
N LEU A 3 -28.25 -7.73 -12.56
CA LEU A 3 -26.91 -8.25 -12.30
C LEU A 3 -25.78 -7.36 -12.86
N VAL A 4 -26.00 -6.67 -13.97
CA VAL A 4 -24.99 -5.77 -14.56
C VAL A 4 -24.83 -4.51 -13.72
N VAL A 5 -25.94 -4.00 -13.17
CA VAL A 5 -25.90 -2.87 -12.22
C VAL A 5 -25.17 -3.25 -10.93
N ILE A 6 -25.45 -4.44 -10.39
CA ILE A 6 -24.74 -4.97 -9.21
C ILE A 6 -23.26 -5.21 -9.51
N PHE A 7 -22.93 -5.75 -10.69
CA PHE A 7 -21.55 -5.95 -11.13
C PHE A 7 -20.80 -4.62 -11.26
N GLY A 8 -21.41 -3.61 -11.89
CA GLY A 8 -20.83 -2.27 -12.00
C GLY A 8 -20.58 -1.61 -10.65
N ALA A 9 -21.54 -1.73 -9.72
CA ALA A 9 -21.37 -1.25 -8.35
C ALA A 9 -20.26 -2.00 -7.59
N SER A 10 -20.17 -3.32 -7.78
CA SER A 10 -19.11 -4.16 -7.19
C SER A 10 -17.73 -3.77 -7.74
N MET A 11 -17.63 -3.49 -9.03
CA MET A 11 -16.38 -3.03 -9.64
C MET A 11 -15.95 -1.66 -9.09
N PHE A 12 -16.89 -0.72 -8.94
CA PHE A 12 -16.61 0.58 -8.35
C PHE A 12 -16.10 0.47 -6.91
N LEU A 13 -16.72 -0.39 -6.11
CA LEU A 13 -16.29 -0.63 -4.72
C LEU A 13 -14.92 -1.31 -4.67
N THR A 14 -14.71 -2.33 -5.50
CA THR A 14 -13.44 -3.05 -5.63
C THR A 14 -12.31 -2.10 -6.01
N GLN A 15 -12.56 -1.22 -6.99
CA GLN A 15 -11.60 -0.20 -7.40
C GLN A 15 -11.21 0.72 -6.26
N LYS A 16 -12.18 1.24 -5.51
CA LYS A 16 -11.91 2.16 -4.41
C LYS A 16 -11.04 1.49 -3.34
N ILE A 17 -11.32 0.23 -3.05
CA ILE A 17 -10.55 -0.57 -2.09
C ILE A 17 -9.14 -0.85 -2.62
N MET A 18 -8.98 -1.30 -3.87
CA MET A 18 -7.67 -1.55 -4.47
C MET A 18 -6.82 -0.27 -4.58
N MET A 19 -7.42 0.87 -4.95
CA MET A 19 -6.70 2.14 -5.04
C MET A 19 -6.22 2.64 -3.67
N ALA A 20 -7.00 2.39 -2.61
CA ALA A 20 -6.59 2.67 -1.25
C ALA A 20 -5.45 1.73 -0.79
N ALA A 21 -5.52 0.46 -1.20
CA ALA A 21 -4.56 -0.56 -0.78
C ALA A 21 -3.22 -0.49 -1.56
N ASN A 22 -3.23 -0.07 -2.84
CA ASN A 22 -2.02 0.05 -3.66
C ASN A 22 -1.18 1.30 -3.38
N LYS A 23 -1.65 2.26 -2.58
CA LYS A 23 -0.87 3.45 -2.18
C LYS A 23 0.44 3.13 -1.44
N MET A 24 0.60 1.89 -0.98
CA MET A 24 1.76 1.44 -0.19
C MET A 24 2.91 0.88 -1.03
N GLN A 25 2.68 0.60 -2.31
CA GLN A 25 3.76 0.20 -3.22
C GLN A 25 4.33 1.49 -3.80
N GLN A 26 5.56 1.87 -3.39
CA GLN A 26 6.37 2.88 -4.08
C GLN A 26 6.63 2.39 -5.51
N ALA A 27 5.68 2.62 -6.41
CA ALA A 27 5.86 2.43 -7.83
C ALA A 27 6.28 3.79 -8.42
N ASP A 28 7.14 3.75 -9.45
CA ASP A 28 7.49 4.94 -10.22
C ASP A 28 6.19 5.68 -10.66
N PRO A 29 6.12 7.02 -10.63
CA PRO A 29 4.94 7.78 -11.05
C PRO A 29 4.37 7.37 -12.42
N ALA A 30 5.20 6.88 -13.35
CA ALA A 30 4.71 6.34 -14.63
C ALA A 30 3.92 5.03 -14.46
N GLN A 31 4.32 4.19 -13.52
CA GLN A 31 3.74 2.88 -13.23
C GLN A 31 2.46 3.01 -12.38
N GLU A 32 2.40 3.98 -11.47
CA GLU A 32 1.18 4.34 -10.75
C GLU A 32 0.08 4.83 -11.69
N ALA A 33 0.42 5.72 -12.64
CA ALA A 33 -0.51 6.22 -13.63
C ALA A 33 -1.07 5.09 -14.51
N MET A 34 -0.23 4.12 -14.88
CA MET A 34 -0.65 2.94 -15.63
C MET A 34 -1.58 2.04 -14.81
N GLN A 35 -1.25 1.75 -13.54
CA GLN A 35 -2.13 0.98 -12.65
C GLN A 35 -3.48 1.64 -12.43
N LYS A 36 -3.50 2.96 -12.22
CA LYS A 36 -4.74 3.72 -12.06
C LYS A 36 -5.59 3.66 -13.33
N THR A 37 -4.96 3.80 -14.49
CA THR A 37 -5.66 3.74 -15.78
C THR A 37 -6.25 2.36 -16.02
N LEU A 38 -5.47 1.30 -15.83
CA LEU A 38 -5.94 -0.08 -15.99
C LEU A 38 -7.03 -0.43 -14.96
N GLY A 39 -6.82 -0.05 -13.70
CA GLY A 39 -7.76 -0.29 -12.62
C GLY A 39 -9.07 0.46 -12.79
N THR A 40 -9.10 1.58 -13.53
CA THR A 40 -10.31 2.43 -13.65
C THR A 40 -10.98 2.36 -14.99
N MET A 41 -10.23 2.39 -16.09
CA MET A 41 -10.82 2.44 -17.41
C MET A 41 -11.29 1.08 -17.89
N MET A 42 -10.56 0.00 -17.58
CA MET A 42 -10.90 -1.34 -18.03
C MET A 42 -12.25 -1.82 -17.45
N PRO A 43 -12.51 -1.72 -16.13
CA PRO A 43 -13.79 -2.19 -15.57
C PRO A 43 -14.97 -1.37 -16.07
N VAL A 44 -14.79 -0.06 -16.26
CA VAL A 44 -15.83 0.85 -16.77
C VAL A 44 -16.17 0.51 -18.22
N MET A 45 -15.17 0.30 -19.07
CA MET A 45 -15.37 -0.15 -20.45
C MET A 45 -16.08 -1.51 -20.52
N LEU A 46 -15.65 -2.49 -19.71
CA LEU A 46 -16.30 -3.80 -19.67
C LEU A 46 -17.76 -3.69 -19.20
N THR A 47 -18.01 -2.92 -18.14
CA THR A 47 -19.38 -2.71 -17.61
C THR A 47 -20.27 -2.03 -18.66
N ALA A 48 -19.76 -1.02 -19.37
CA ALA A 48 -20.47 -0.36 -20.45
C ALA A 48 -20.78 -1.34 -21.59
N THR A 49 -19.79 -2.16 -21.99
CA THR A 49 -19.96 -3.16 -23.05
C THR A 49 -21.03 -4.19 -22.66
N PHE A 50 -21.10 -4.61 -21.40
CA PHE A 50 -22.05 -5.61 -20.90
C PHE A 50 -23.50 -5.10 -20.86
N LEU A 51 -23.72 -3.78 -20.91
CA LEU A 51 -25.05 -3.20 -21.05
C LEU A 51 -25.59 -3.32 -22.49
N PHE A 52 -24.71 -3.30 -23.49
CA PHE A 52 -25.08 -3.36 -24.90
C PHE A 52 -24.94 -4.77 -25.50
N ILE A 53 -24.00 -5.58 -25.01
CA ILE A 53 -23.79 -6.97 -25.42
C ILE A 53 -24.15 -7.87 -24.23
N PRO A 54 -25.28 -8.60 -24.28
CA PRO A 54 -25.72 -9.42 -23.17
C PRO A 54 -24.83 -10.66 -23.04
N ILE A 55 -24.08 -10.72 -21.94
CA ILE A 55 -23.24 -11.86 -21.57
C ILE A 55 -24.03 -12.78 -20.64
N PRO A 56 -23.83 -14.11 -20.67
CA PRO A 56 -24.54 -15.02 -19.78
C PRO A 56 -24.45 -14.64 -18.30
N ALA A 57 -25.59 -14.67 -17.60
CA ALA A 57 -25.69 -14.27 -16.19
C ALA A 57 -24.79 -15.07 -15.23
N GLY A 58 -24.50 -16.33 -15.56
CA GLY A 58 -23.60 -17.17 -14.76
C GLY A 58 -22.15 -16.65 -14.72
N VAL A 59 -21.68 -16.06 -15.83
CA VAL A 59 -20.34 -15.46 -15.91
C VAL A 59 -20.25 -14.23 -15.00
N LEU A 60 -21.29 -13.40 -14.98
CA LEU A 60 -21.34 -12.21 -14.11
C LEU A 60 -21.32 -12.61 -12.63
N LEU A 61 -22.08 -13.62 -12.24
CA LEU A 61 -22.10 -14.13 -10.87
C LEU A 61 -20.73 -14.66 -10.42
N TYR A 62 -20.04 -15.39 -11.31
CA TYR A 62 -18.67 -15.84 -11.07
C TYR A 62 -17.72 -14.66 -10.87
N LEU A 63 -17.78 -13.65 -11.74
CA LEU A 63 -16.91 -12.48 -11.65
C LEU A 63 -17.14 -11.68 -10.37
N ILE A 64 -18.39 -11.46 -9.95
CA ILE A 64 -18.71 -10.77 -8.70
C ILE A 64 -18.12 -11.53 -7.51
N THR A 65 -18.40 -12.84 -7.44
CA THR A 65 -17.93 -13.68 -6.34
C THR A 65 -16.40 -13.74 -6.28
N SER A 66 -15.76 -13.88 -7.44
CA SER A 66 -14.30 -13.86 -7.58
C SER A 66 -13.70 -12.53 -7.13
N ASN A 67 -14.28 -11.39 -7.54
CA ASN A 67 -13.83 -10.07 -7.12
C ASN A 67 -13.91 -9.88 -5.60
N VAL A 68 -14.98 -10.35 -4.97
CA VAL A 68 -15.13 -10.29 -3.50
C VAL A 68 -14.03 -11.07 -2.79
N ILE A 69 -13.74 -12.29 -3.24
CA ILE A 69 -12.66 -13.11 -2.69
C ILE A 69 -11.30 -12.45 -2.91
N GLN A 70 -11.06 -11.92 -4.11
CA GLN A 70 -9.81 -11.24 -4.45
C GLN A 70 -9.59 -10.01 -3.58
N VAL A 71 -10.61 -9.17 -3.37
CA VAL A 71 -10.53 -8.02 -2.47
C VAL A 71 -10.21 -8.46 -1.04
N ALA A 72 -10.86 -9.51 -0.54
CA ALA A 72 -10.57 -10.02 0.80
C ALA A 72 -9.10 -10.48 0.94
N GLN A 73 -8.58 -11.19 -0.06
CA GLN A 73 -7.17 -11.58 -0.11
C GLN A 73 -6.24 -10.36 -0.16
N THR A 74 -6.55 -9.36 -1.00
CA THR A 74 -5.80 -8.11 -1.11
C THR A 74 -5.74 -7.37 0.24
N LEU A 75 -6.83 -7.32 0.99
CA LEU A 75 -6.84 -6.66 2.31
C LEU A 75 -5.94 -7.39 3.32
N ILE A 76 -5.97 -8.71 3.35
CA ILE A 76 -5.14 -9.52 4.25
C ILE A 76 -3.66 -9.40 3.90
N ILE A 77 -3.32 -9.39 2.61
CA ILE A 77 -1.94 -9.26 2.13
C ILE A 77 -1.39 -7.86 2.42
N ASN A 78 -2.15 -6.80 2.14
CA ASN A 78 -1.69 -5.44 2.40
C ASN A 78 -1.42 -5.21 3.89
N LYS A 79 -2.28 -5.73 4.77
CA LYS A 79 -2.03 -5.66 6.22
C LYS A 79 -0.73 -6.34 6.65
N GLN A 80 -0.31 -7.42 6.00
CA GLN A 80 0.98 -8.07 6.26
C GLN A 80 2.15 -7.22 5.75
N ILE A 81 2.01 -6.62 4.57
CA ILE A 81 3.02 -5.72 3.99
C ILE A 81 3.22 -4.49 4.89
N ASP A 82 2.15 -3.90 5.42
CA ASP A 82 2.21 -2.76 6.35
C ASP A 82 3.06 -3.07 7.59
N MET A 83 2.80 -4.20 8.24
CA MET A 83 3.55 -4.62 9.44
C MET A 83 5.04 -4.85 9.14
N GLU A 84 5.36 -5.37 7.95
CA GLU A 84 6.74 -5.54 7.51
C GLU A 84 7.43 -4.20 7.17
N GLN A 85 6.69 -3.23 6.62
CA GLN A 85 7.23 -1.89 6.36
C GLN A 85 7.45 -1.09 7.64
N GLU A 86 6.55 -1.16 8.62
CA GLU A 86 6.72 -0.50 9.92
C GLU A 86 7.94 -1.03 10.68
N SER A 87 8.15 -2.35 10.67
CA SER A 87 9.33 -2.97 11.29
C SER A 87 10.64 -2.60 10.57
N LYS A 88 10.63 -2.51 9.23
CA LYS A 88 11.79 -2.02 8.45
C LYS A 88 12.04 -0.52 8.66
N LYS A 89 11.00 0.29 8.80
CA LYS A 89 11.11 1.74 9.03
C LYS A 89 11.67 2.03 10.43
N ASN A 90 11.18 1.34 11.47
CA ASN A 90 11.76 1.42 12.82
C ASN A 90 13.22 0.98 12.86
N LYS A 91 13.58 -0.08 12.11
CA LYS A 91 14.98 -0.52 12.03
C LYS A 91 15.89 0.49 11.33
N LYS A 92 15.36 1.30 10.41
CA LYS A 92 16.10 2.37 9.71
C LYS A 92 16.24 3.64 10.56
N THR A 93 15.25 3.96 11.40
CA THR A 93 15.33 5.09 12.36
C THR A 93 16.36 4.83 13.47
N VAL A 94 16.51 3.58 13.93
CA VAL A 94 17.47 3.22 15.01
C VAL A 94 18.94 3.24 14.55
N ILE A 95 19.21 3.16 13.24
CA ILE A 95 20.58 3.19 12.69
C ILE A 95 21.05 4.59 12.24
N ASP A 96 20.16 5.58 12.20
CA ASP A 96 20.47 6.97 11.79
C ASP A 96 20.34 8.00 12.95
N GLU A 97 20.00 7.58 14.17
CA GLU A 97 19.97 8.46 15.36
C GLU A 97 21.36 8.43 16.07
N PRO A 98 22.07 9.56 16.22
CA PRO A 98 23.35 9.58 16.93
C PRO A 98 23.13 9.19 18.40
N LEU A 99 24.04 8.38 18.95
CA LEU A 99 24.00 7.84 20.31
C LEU A 99 23.50 8.90 21.33
N PRO A 100 22.59 8.54 22.25
CA PRO A 100 22.16 9.47 23.28
C PRO A 100 23.36 9.88 24.15
N GLU A 101 23.70 11.17 24.12
CA GLU A 101 24.66 11.78 25.03
C GLU A 101 24.20 11.56 26.48
N THR A 102 24.74 10.53 27.13
CA THR A 102 24.58 10.33 28.56
C THR A 102 25.45 11.36 29.29
N LYS A 103 24.80 12.37 29.87
CA LYS A 103 25.34 13.29 30.88
C LYS A 103 26.12 12.57 31.99
N LYS A 104 27.11 13.31 32.54
CA LYS A 104 27.99 13.08 33.72
C LYS A 104 29.34 12.48 33.30
N VAL A 105 30.47 13.16 33.48
CA VAL A 105 31.06 13.57 34.77
C VAL A 105 31.78 14.92 34.65
N GLU A 106 31.37 15.89 35.46
CA GLU A 106 32.23 17.00 35.89
C GLU A 106 33.41 16.41 36.68
N ALA A 107 34.63 16.48 36.15
CA ALA A 107 35.85 16.25 36.92
C ALA A 107 36.64 17.55 36.96
N LYS A 108 36.64 18.16 38.15
CA LYS A 108 37.49 19.27 38.58
C LYS A 108 38.97 19.01 38.29
N GLU A 109 39.66 20.11 38.03
CA GLU A 109 41.06 20.43 38.36
C GLU A 109 42.00 19.25 38.68
N ILE A 110 43.04 19.07 37.86
CA ILE A 110 44.42 18.90 38.35
C ILE A 110 45.37 19.65 37.41
N LYS A 111 45.95 20.75 37.91
CA LYS A 111 47.22 21.35 37.46
C LYS A 111 48.28 20.25 37.32
N ASN A 112 49.14 20.30 36.30
CA ASN A 112 50.58 20.38 36.54
C ASN A 112 51.38 20.67 35.26
N THR A 113 52.33 21.57 35.50
CA THR A 113 53.50 22.02 34.74
C THR A 113 54.41 20.87 34.30
N GLU A 114 55.39 21.21 33.44
CA GLU A 114 56.69 20.56 33.19
C GLU A 114 56.70 19.44 32.14
N SER A 115 57.32 19.68 30.97
CA SER A 115 58.74 19.44 30.60
C SER A 115 59.00 17.95 30.38
N GLU A 116 59.44 17.50 29.21
CA GLU A 116 60.82 17.50 28.73
C GLU A 116 60.76 17.13 27.23
N LYS A 117 61.21 17.98 26.30
CA LYS A 117 62.57 18.00 25.72
C LYS A 117 63.65 17.16 26.39
#